data_AF-A0A8T7AJW8-F1
#
_entry.id   AF-A0A8T7AJW8-F1
#
_cell.length_a   1.000
_cell.length_b   1.000
_cell.length_c   1.000
_cell.angle_alpha   90.00
_cell.angle_beta   90.00
_cell.angle_gamma   90.00
#
_symmetry.space_group_name_H-M   'P 1'
#
loop_
_entity.id
_entity.type
_entity.pdbx_description
1 polymer ?
#
loop_
_entity_poly.entity_id
_entity_poly.type
_entity_poly.pdbx_seq_one_letter_code
_entity_poly.pdbx_strand_id
1 'polypeptide(L)'
;MTQEHEHDWQSLCRQASIDPDEVRLVYDRYEAYLRFTEGRFTDGRPTAGGSGEPISLAQWFRFYYREKTSEGAQAGPLPGGCSADGDAVNNACLKKPAEFLRVLEAYGRAGGVTG
;
A
#
# COMPACT_ATOMS: atom_id res chain seq x y z
N MET A 1 5.42 -14.54 20.62
CA MET A 1 6.22 -14.88 19.42
C MET A 1 5.98 -13.83 18.32
N THR A 2 6.20 -12.55 18.62
CA THR A 2 5.88 -11.42 17.73
C THR A 2 7.13 -10.66 17.28
N GLN A 3 8.28 -10.84 17.94
CA GLN A 3 9.51 -10.12 17.61
C GLN A 3 10.18 -10.63 16.32
N GLU A 4 10.21 -11.94 16.06
CA GLU A 4 10.91 -12.50 14.90
C GLU A 4 10.37 -11.95 13.56
N HIS A 5 9.05 -11.83 13.43
CA HIS A 5 8.42 -11.34 12.21
C HIS A 5 8.54 -9.81 12.02
N GLU A 6 8.61 -9.05 13.11
CA GLU A 6 8.78 -7.58 13.05
C GLU A 6 10.19 -7.21 12.56
N HIS A 7 11.20 -7.98 12.97
CA HIS A 7 12.58 -7.78 12.51
C HIS A 7 12.78 -8.14 11.03
N ASP A 8 12.00 -9.08 10.50
CA ASP A 8 12.14 -9.56 9.12
C ASP A 8 11.79 -8.49 8.08
N TRP A 9 10.61 -7.86 8.16
CA TRP A 9 10.20 -6.88 7.15
C TRP A 9 11.00 -5.57 7.24
N GLN A 10 11.36 -5.14 8.45
CA GLN A 10 12.23 -3.96 8.64
C GLN A 10 13.63 -4.18 8.07
N SER A 11 14.15 -5.40 8.21
CA SER A 11 15.44 -5.78 7.61
C SER A 11 15.36 -5.77 6.08
N LEU A 12 14.25 -6.26 5.51
CA LEU A 12 14.00 -6.18 4.07
C LEU A 12 13.91 -4.72 3.57
N CYS A 13 13.24 -3.83 4.33
CA CYS A 13 13.23 -2.40 4.03
C CYS A 13 14.64 -1.82 3.93
N ARG A 14 15.49 -2.08 4.93
CA ARG A 14 16.87 -1.58 4.96
C ARG A 14 17.69 -2.11 3.79
N GLN A 15 17.61 -3.41 3.50
CA GLN A 15 18.32 -4.05 2.39
C GLN A 15 17.90 -3.50 1.03
N ALA A 16 16.60 -3.25 0.84
CA ALA A 16 16.06 -2.71 -0.39
C ALA A 16 16.13 -1.17 -0.47
N SER A 17 16.58 -0.49 0.59
CA SER A 17 16.51 0.97 0.74
C SER A 17 15.09 1.50 0.50
N ILE A 18 14.11 0.84 1.11
CA ILE A 18 12.68 1.17 1.07
C ILE A 18 12.33 1.81 2.41
N ASP A 19 11.55 2.89 2.38
CA ASP A 19 11.06 3.53 3.59
C ASP A 19 9.95 2.68 4.23
N PRO A 20 10.10 2.26 5.49
CA PRO A 20 9.04 1.58 6.25
C PRO A 20 7.70 2.33 6.28
N ASP A 21 7.70 3.67 6.29
CA ASP A 21 6.47 4.45 6.33
C ASP A 21 5.71 4.41 5.00
N GLU A 22 6.43 4.31 3.86
CA GLU A 22 5.80 4.06 2.56
C GLU A 22 5.10 2.69 2.53
N VAL A 23 5.73 1.67 3.12
CA VAL A 23 5.14 0.31 3.21
C VAL A 23 3.86 0.32 4.03
N ARG A 24 3.87 0.97 5.20
CA ARG A 24 2.68 1.13 6.05
C ARG A 24 1.56 1.83 5.31
N LEU A 25 1.86 2.98 4.70
CA LEU A 25 0.88 3.78 3.96
C LEU A 25 0.24 3.01 2.80
N VAL A 26 1.04 2.24 2.04
CA VAL A 26 0.51 1.42 0.94
C VAL A 26 -0.32 0.24 1.47
N TYR A 27 0.08 -0.35 2.61
CA TYR A 27 -0.68 -1.43 3.23
C TYR A 27 -2.01 -0.94 3.81
N ASP A 28 -2.05 0.22 4.45
CA ASP A 28 -3.29 0.83 4.97
C ASP A 28 -4.31 1.07 3.85
N ARG A 29 -3.84 1.44 2.65
CA ARG A 29 -4.68 1.56 1.45
C ARG A 29 -5.24 0.20 1.03
N TYR A 30 -4.47 -0.88 1.15
CA TYR A 30 -4.95 -2.23 0.90
C TYR A 30 -6.00 -2.66 1.95
N GLU A 31 -5.78 -2.37 3.23
CA GLU A 31 -6.78 -2.63 4.27
C GLU A 31 -8.09 -1.85 4.04
N ALA A 32 -8.01 -0.59 3.63
CA ALA A 32 -9.19 0.19 3.27
C ALA A 32 -9.94 -0.44 2.09
N TYR A 33 -9.23 -0.94 1.08
CA TYR A 33 -9.81 -1.72 -0.02
C TYR A 33 -10.49 -3.00 0.47
N LEU A 34 -9.88 -3.74 1.40
CA LEU A 34 -10.49 -4.93 1.99
C LEU A 34 -11.79 -4.58 2.71
N ARG A 35 -11.78 -3.58 3.58
CA ARG A 35 -12.98 -3.13 4.32
C ARG A 35 -14.09 -2.69 3.37
N PHE A 36 -13.75 -2.01 2.27
CA PHE A 36 -14.69 -1.65 1.21
C PHE A 36 -15.33 -2.87 0.56
N THR A 37 -14.49 -3.80 0.13
CA THR A 37 -14.91 -5.00 -0.59
C THR A 37 -15.76 -5.90 0.31
N GLU A 38 -15.42 -5.99 1.60
CA GLU A 38 -16.18 -6.70 2.62
C GLU A 38 -17.44 -5.97 3.09
N GLY A 39 -17.75 -4.77 2.56
CA GLY A 39 -18.91 -3.98 2.94
C GLY A 39 -18.88 -3.48 4.40
N ARG A 40 -17.69 -3.39 5.01
CA ARG A 40 -17.46 -2.94 6.38
C ARG A 40 -17.23 -1.43 6.43
N PHE A 41 -18.26 -0.64 6.10
CA PHE A 41 -18.25 0.80 6.35
C PHE A 41 -19.45 1.21 7.19
N THR A 42 -19.14 1.59 8.43
CA THR A 42 -19.91 2.32 9.45
C THR A 42 -21.29 1.79 9.85
N ASP A 43 -21.53 1.79 11.17
CA ASP A 43 -22.84 1.60 11.81
C ASP A 43 -23.40 0.16 11.86
N GLY A 44 -22.57 -0.85 11.60
CA GLY A 44 -22.95 -2.26 11.74
C GLY A 44 -23.94 -2.74 10.67
N ARG A 45 -24.14 -1.96 9.60
CA ARG A 45 -25.02 -2.32 8.48
C ARG A 45 -24.15 -2.64 7.25
N PRO A 46 -24.32 -3.80 6.61
CA PRO A 46 -23.59 -4.10 5.37
C PRO A 46 -24.00 -3.07 4.31
N THR A 47 -23.04 -2.30 3.81
CA THR A 47 -23.29 -1.46 2.64
C THR A 47 -23.45 -2.39 1.43
N ALA A 48 -24.53 -2.23 0.65
CA ALA A 48 -24.84 -3.06 -0.52
C ALA A 48 -23.82 -2.95 -1.68
N GLY A 49 -22.64 -2.35 -1.45
CA GLY A 49 -21.59 -2.07 -2.43
C GLY A 49 -20.39 -3.03 -2.41
N GLY A 50 -20.35 -4.04 -1.52
CA GLY A 50 -19.32 -5.08 -1.54
C GLY A 50 -19.42 -5.91 -2.83
N SER A 51 -18.70 -5.49 -3.86
CA SER A 51 -18.95 -5.89 -5.25
C SER A 51 -18.19 -7.15 -5.69
N GLY A 52 -17.58 -7.91 -4.78
CA GLY A 52 -16.88 -9.14 -5.14
C GLY A 52 -16.00 -9.71 -4.04
N GLU A 53 -15.40 -10.86 -4.32
CA GLU A 53 -14.38 -11.47 -3.47
C GLU A 53 -13.11 -10.59 -3.47
N PRO A 54 -12.51 -10.29 -2.30
CA PRO A 54 -11.29 -9.49 -2.24
C PRO A 54 -10.16 -10.19 -2.99
N ILE A 55 -9.46 -9.44 -3.84
CA ILE A 55 -8.29 -9.96 -4.55
C ILE A 55 -7.07 -10.00 -3.63
N SER A 56 -6.11 -10.85 -3.96
CA SER A 56 -4.86 -10.95 -3.20
C SER A 56 -4.08 -9.62 -3.20
N LEU A 57 -3.28 -9.40 -2.15
CA LEU A 57 -2.38 -8.25 -2.03
C LEU A 57 -1.52 -8.03 -3.29
N ALA A 58 -0.96 -9.11 -3.86
CA ALA A 58 -0.15 -9.03 -5.07
C ALA A 58 -0.95 -8.58 -6.30
N GLN A 59 -2.20 -9.04 -6.46
CA GLN A 59 -3.07 -8.59 -7.54
C GLN A 59 -3.46 -7.13 -7.35
N TRP A 60 -3.87 -6.75 -6.14
CA TRP A 60 -4.20 -5.37 -5.81
C TRP A 60 -3.01 -4.44 -6.04
N PHE A 61 -1.81 -4.82 -5.60
CA PHE A 61 -0.59 -4.03 -5.79
C PHE A 61 -0.26 -3.81 -7.26
N ARG A 62 -0.51 -4.78 -8.14
CA ARG A 62 -0.34 -4.60 -9.59
C ARG A 62 -1.27 -3.55 -10.18
N PHE A 63 -2.53 -3.49 -9.71
CA PHE A 63 -3.45 -2.43 -10.10
C PHE A 63 -2.99 -1.09 -9.55
N TYR A 64 -2.69 -1.02 -8.25
CA TYR A 64 -2.16 0.18 -7.60
C TYR A 64 -0.92 0.75 -8.31
N TYR A 65 0.04 -0.11 -8.66
CA TYR A 65 1.24 0.28 -9.40
C TYR A 65 0.90 0.87 -10.79
N ARG A 66 -0.04 0.27 -11.52
CA ARG A 66 -0.47 0.78 -12.83
C ARG A 66 -1.17 2.13 -12.71
N GLU A 67 -2.06 2.28 -11.74
CA GLU A 67 -2.74 3.55 -11.46
C GLU A 67 -1.72 4.65 -11.13
N LYS A 68 -0.80 4.40 -10.21
CA LYS A 68 0.26 5.36 -9.83
C LYS A 68 1.20 5.70 -10.99
N THR A 69 1.51 4.73 -11.84
CA THR A 69 2.33 4.97 -13.05
C THR A 69 1.56 5.82 -14.07
N SER A 70 0.27 5.59 -14.26
CA SER A 70 -0.59 6.39 -15.14
C SER A 70 -0.78 7.82 -14.64
N GLU A 71 -0.97 8.02 -13.33
CA GLU A 71 -1.01 9.34 -12.71
C GLU A 71 0.29 10.13 -12.95
N GLY A 72 1.44 9.47 -12.80
CA GLY A 72 2.75 10.06 -13.10
C GLY A 72 3.00 10.31 -14.58
N ALA A 73 2.39 9.54 -15.48
CA ALA A 73 2.50 9.71 -16.93
C ALA A 73 1.56 10.79 -17.49
N GLN A 74 0.38 10.98 -16.88
CA GLN A 74 -0.54 12.07 -17.22
C GLN A 74 -0.11 13.42 -16.65
N ALA A 75 0.70 13.42 -15.59
CA ALA A 75 1.44 14.59 -15.11
C ALA A 75 2.64 14.87 -16.03
N GLY A 76 2.39 15.30 -17.26
CA GLY A 76 3.45 15.90 -18.10
C GLY A 76 4.13 17.09 -17.38
N PRO A 77 5.29 17.59 -17.85
CA PRO A 77 5.98 18.68 -17.17
C PRO A 77 5.12 19.95 -17.24
N LEU A 78 4.41 20.27 -16.15
CA LEU A 78 3.63 21.49 -16.03
C LEU A 78 4.23 22.40 -14.95
N PRO A 79 4.49 23.68 -15.27
CA PRO A 79 5.01 24.65 -14.32
C PRO A 79 3.85 25.10 -13.42
N GLY A 80 3.98 24.87 -12.11
CA GLY A 80 3.06 25.44 -11.13
C GLY A 80 2.30 24.41 -10.31
N GLY A 81 2.94 23.96 -9.24
CA GLY A 81 2.40 24.09 -7.88
C GLY A 81 0.92 23.85 -7.68
N CYS A 82 0.47 22.61 -7.89
CA CYS A 82 -0.49 21.96 -6.99
C CYS A 82 0.18 20.71 -6.40
N SER A 83 1.37 20.91 -5.82
CA SER A 83 1.87 20.02 -4.78
C SER A 83 0.97 20.29 -3.58
N ALA A 84 -0.04 19.44 -3.37
CA ALA A 84 -0.60 19.27 -2.04
C ALA A 84 0.53 18.67 -1.20
N ASP A 85 1.40 19.56 -0.72
CA ASP A 85 2.56 19.25 0.07
C ASP A 85 2.10 18.57 1.35
N GLY A 86 2.52 17.33 1.49
CA GLY A 86 2.10 16.35 2.48
C GLY A 86 2.59 14.97 2.05
N ASP A 87 2.61 14.72 0.73
CA ASP A 87 3.27 13.57 0.11
C ASP A 87 4.69 13.95 -0.34
N ALA A 88 5.55 14.31 0.62
CA ALA A 88 7.00 14.28 0.39
C ALA A 88 7.54 12.84 0.21
N VAL A 89 6.70 11.85 -0.10
CA VAL A 89 6.79 10.52 0.51
C VAL A 89 7.08 9.46 -0.55
N ASN A 90 8.34 9.01 -0.56
CA ASN A 90 8.93 7.83 -1.21
C ASN A 90 8.17 7.13 -2.39
N ASN A 91 8.90 6.98 -3.51
CA ASN A 91 8.45 6.33 -4.74
C ASN A 91 9.00 4.89 -4.89
N ALA A 92 9.33 4.20 -3.79
CA ALA A 92 9.97 2.90 -3.90
C ALA A 92 9.02 1.85 -4.51
N CYS A 93 7.71 1.98 -4.31
CA CYS A 93 6.70 1.16 -4.98
C CYS A 93 6.74 1.30 -6.52
N LEU A 94 7.21 2.44 -7.06
CA LEU A 94 7.39 2.67 -8.49
C LEU A 94 8.79 2.28 -8.99
N LYS A 95 9.83 2.57 -8.19
CA LYS A 95 11.23 2.36 -8.58
C LYS A 95 11.68 0.90 -8.44
N LYS A 96 11.14 0.19 -7.44
CA LYS A 96 11.52 -1.18 -7.07
C LYS A 96 10.28 -2.03 -6.76
N PRO A 97 9.34 -2.18 -7.73
CA PRO A 97 8.03 -2.78 -7.46
C PRO A 97 8.10 -4.23 -6.97
N ALA A 98 9.10 -5.01 -7.39
CA ALA A 98 9.25 -6.39 -6.96
C ALA A 98 9.74 -6.49 -5.51
N GLU A 99 10.75 -5.70 -5.15
CA GLU A 99 11.28 -5.60 -3.80
C GLU A 99 10.25 -5.00 -2.85
N PHE A 100 9.51 -3.99 -3.31
CA PHE A 100 8.43 -3.38 -2.55
C PHE A 100 7.31 -4.37 -2.26
N LEU A 101 6.85 -5.14 -3.27
CA LEU A 101 5.84 -6.17 -3.06
C LEU A 101 6.32 -7.22 -2.04
N ARG A 102 7.58 -7.65 -2.11
CA ARG A 102 8.16 -8.60 -1.14
C ARG A 102 8.12 -8.07 0.29
N VAL A 103 8.48 -6.80 0.48
CA VAL A 103 8.42 -6.13 1.79
C VAL A 103 6.97 -5.98 2.26
N LEU A 104 6.06 -5.60 1.36
CA LEU A 104 4.63 -5.42 1.66
C LEU A 104 3.96 -6.73 2.07
N GLU A 105 4.30 -7.85 1.42
CA GLU A 105 3.86 -9.19 1.80
C GLU A 105 4.42 -9.62 3.16
N ALA A 106 5.70 -9.31 3.43
CA ALA A 106 6.31 -9.59 4.73
C ALA A 106 5.63 -8.79 5.85
N TYR A 107 5.34 -7.51 5.61
CA TYR A 107 4.59 -6.65 6.53
C TYR A 107 3.19 -7.20 6.82
N GLY A 108 2.45 -7.63 5.79
CA GLY A 108 1.14 -8.25 5.97
C GLY A 108 1.18 -9.57 6.76
N ARG A 109 2.20 -10.40 6.54
CA ARG A 109 2.40 -11.64 7.34
C ARG A 109 2.75 -11.36 8.80
N ALA A 110 3.46 -10.26 9.08
CA ALA A 110 3.79 -9.83 10.44
C ALA A 110 2.57 -9.33 11.24
N GLY A 111 1.38 -9.31 10.63
CA GLY A 111 0.13 -8.95 11.28
C GLY A 111 -0.18 -7.47 11.23
N GLY A 112 0.39 -6.72 10.27
CA GLY A 112 0.08 -5.32 9.94
C GLY A 112 -0.36 -4.53 11.16
N VAL A 113 0.61 -4.10 11.98
CA VAL A 113 0.41 -3.65 13.37
C VAL A 113 -0.89 -2.87 13.50
N THR A 114 -1.86 -3.53 14.13
CA THR A 114 -3.18 -2.99 14.44
C THR A 114 -2.96 -1.86 15.44
N GLY A 115 -2.91 -0.63 14.92
CA GLY A 115 -2.94 0.60 15.71
C GLY A 115 -4.38 1.01 16.00
#